data_AF-A0A514XEC0-F1
#
_entry.id   AF-A0A514XEC0-F1
#
_cell.length_a   1.000
_cell.length_b   1.000
_cell.length_c   1.000
_cell.angle_alpha   90.00
_cell.angle_beta   90.00
_cell.angle_gamma   90.00
#
_symmetry.space_group_name_H-M   'P 1'
#
loop_
_entity.id
_entity.type
_entity.pdbx_description
1 polymer ?
#
loop_
_entity_poly.entity_id
_entity_poly.type
_entity_poly.pdbx_seq_one_letter_code
_entity_poly.pdbx_strand_id
1 'polypeptide(L)'
;MNKNLQRLLPKVLTMAVVAGSLSCMKTPDLEDKAVPATAQEVSSSLVDGWGSVSPLTMLKGDFLFQETEQQIDTMDPRLVLQEGITISNITETTDQYDYTFLYQTAVISGENSSQSTREDHRSVMKSNATDSNPVQTASKKKSKSTDSAALAIAKSVLAKKSDVKTLGDDYEMTLGFERVLMLANSCIMTDDLQKYCKETLKVDSCEIKCANLTKTTEVRPAPDLIKQQSNCGGLPNCQLNVKKVTFDWSILLKTGTTTEKQKVTYTISMTPDLPFLPRVLDYCSRGLVQIPNSTTKVLVTVCNRLKNFQRNTTQN
;
A
#
# COMPACT_ATOMS: atom_id res chain seq x y z
N MET A 1 -56.23 -32.21 25.84
CA MET A 1 -56.23 -33.63 25.47
C MET A 1 -55.35 -33.82 24.24
N ASN A 2 -54.60 -34.93 24.20
CA ASN A 2 -53.61 -35.39 23.21
C ASN A 2 -52.28 -34.61 23.17
N LYS A 3 -51.21 -35.09 23.82
CA LYS A 3 -50.40 -36.33 23.61
C LYS A 3 -49.55 -36.26 22.34
N ASN A 4 -48.35 -35.70 22.47
CA ASN A 4 -47.13 -36.32 21.93
C ASN A 4 -45.92 -35.72 22.65
N LEU A 5 -45.64 -36.34 23.79
CA LEU A 5 -44.51 -36.13 24.68
C LEU A 5 -43.79 -37.50 24.75
N GLN A 6 -42.47 -37.47 24.65
CA GLN A 6 -41.53 -38.51 25.11
C GLN A 6 -41.50 -39.88 24.40
N ARG A 7 -40.34 -40.14 23.77
CA ARG A 7 -39.44 -41.32 23.92
C ARG A 7 -38.57 -41.33 22.64
N LEU A 8 -37.29 -40.98 22.68
CA LEU A 8 -36.20 -41.79 23.26
C LEU A 8 -34.93 -40.92 23.50
N LEU A 9 -34.52 -40.79 24.77
CA LEU A 9 -33.10 -40.75 25.20
C LEU A 9 -32.53 -42.20 25.18
N PRO A 10 -31.24 -42.53 25.42
CA PRO A 10 -30.02 -41.71 25.68
C PRO A 10 -28.71 -42.24 25.00
N LYS A 11 -27.74 -41.34 24.73
CA LYS A 11 -26.28 -41.60 24.76
C LYS A 11 -25.61 -40.24 25.07
N VAL A 12 -25.37 -39.84 26.31
CA VAL A 12 -24.27 -40.22 27.23
C VAL A 12 -22.91 -40.32 26.53
N LEU A 13 -21.97 -39.49 27.00
CA LEU A 13 -20.51 -39.50 26.77
C LEU A 13 -20.09 -39.25 25.30
N THR A 14 -19.48 -38.13 24.91
CA THR A 14 -18.20 -37.61 25.41
C THR A 14 -17.97 -36.25 24.75
N MET A 15 -18.22 -35.12 25.43
CA MET A 15 -17.84 -33.80 24.89
C MET A 15 -17.47 -32.85 26.01
N ALA A 16 -16.58 -33.32 26.88
CA ALA A 16 -16.05 -32.59 28.01
C ALA A 16 -14.51 -32.73 28.10
N VAL A 17 -13.78 -32.63 26.98
CA VAL A 17 -12.31 -32.42 26.96
C VAL A 17 -11.86 -31.77 25.63
N VAL A 18 -12.27 -30.52 25.34
CA VAL A 18 -11.52 -29.62 24.43
C VAL A 18 -11.62 -28.18 24.95
N ALA A 19 -11.37 -28.00 26.24
CA ALA A 19 -11.30 -26.67 26.89
C ALA A 19 -9.90 -26.40 27.47
N GLY A 20 -8.86 -27.09 26.97
CA GLY A 20 -7.54 -27.13 27.59
C GLY A 20 -6.33 -26.82 26.72
N SER A 21 -6.50 -26.36 25.47
CA SER A 21 -5.35 -26.09 24.56
C SER A 21 -5.34 -24.70 23.91
N LEU A 22 -6.15 -23.76 24.40
CA LEU A 22 -6.00 -22.33 24.03
C LEU A 22 -5.02 -21.58 24.95
N SER A 23 -4.36 -22.27 25.87
CA SER A 23 -3.36 -21.68 26.75
C SER A 23 -2.08 -21.35 25.96
N CYS A 24 -1.84 -20.05 25.80
CA CYS A 24 -0.62 -19.42 25.33
C CYS A 24 -0.32 -19.48 23.82
N MET A 25 -1.25 -19.02 22.98
CA MET A 25 -0.79 -18.29 21.79
C MET A 25 -0.10 -17.02 22.29
N LYS A 26 1.22 -17.08 22.49
CA LYS A 26 2.05 -15.93 22.85
C LYS A 26 1.79 -14.87 21.79
N THR A 27 1.25 -13.73 22.19
CA THR A 27 1.05 -12.59 21.29
C THR A 27 2.39 -12.34 20.61
N PRO A 28 2.47 -12.36 19.27
CA PRO A 28 3.73 -12.17 18.56
C PRO A 28 4.39 -10.90 19.06
N ASP A 29 5.61 -11.02 19.58
CA ASP A 29 6.31 -9.91 20.18
C ASP A 29 6.76 -8.97 19.05
N LEU A 30 6.12 -7.80 18.95
CA LEU A 30 6.48 -6.76 17.98
C LEU A 30 7.47 -5.75 18.57
N GLU A 31 7.97 -6.01 19.79
CA GLU A 31 8.77 -5.10 20.61
C GLU A 31 10.29 -5.30 20.49
N ASP A 32 10.79 -5.54 19.28
CA ASP A 32 12.22 -5.39 19.04
C ASP A 32 12.66 -3.95 19.30
N LYS A 33 13.92 -3.78 19.74
CA LYS A 33 14.55 -2.47 19.91
C LYS A 33 14.51 -1.71 18.60
N ALA A 34 13.57 -0.78 18.48
CA ALA A 34 13.34 -0.01 17.26
C ALA A 34 14.49 0.98 17.02
N VAL A 35 15.15 0.87 15.87
CA VAL A 35 16.11 1.88 15.40
C VAL A 35 15.30 2.99 14.73
N PRO A 36 15.24 4.22 15.30
CA PRO A 36 14.41 5.28 14.75
C PRO A 36 14.82 5.64 13.31
N ALA A 37 13.83 5.93 12.47
CA ALA A 37 14.01 6.46 11.12
C ALA A 37 13.22 7.77 10.99
N THR A 38 13.86 8.79 10.44
CA THR A 38 13.20 10.08 10.18
C THR A 38 12.28 9.99 8.97
N ALA A 39 11.28 10.87 8.90
CA ALA A 39 10.40 10.96 7.73
C ALA A 39 11.17 11.23 6.43
N GLN A 40 12.24 12.02 6.51
CA GLN A 40 13.10 12.33 5.35
C GLN A 40 13.88 11.11 4.86
N GLU A 41 14.38 10.26 5.76
CA GLU A 41 15.08 9.03 5.39
C GLU A 41 14.14 8.04 4.69
N VAL A 42 12.91 7.88 5.20
CA VAL A 42 11.89 7.03 4.57
C VAL A 42 11.50 7.59 3.20
N SER A 43 11.17 8.88 3.13
CA SER A 43 10.77 9.55 1.89
C SER A 43 11.87 9.49 0.81
N SER A 44 13.11 9.84 1.16
CA SER A 44 14.23 9.78 0.21
C SER A 44 14.54 8.36 -0.26
N SER A 45 14.40 7.36 0.61
CA SER A 45 14.59 5.95 0.24
C SER A 45 13.53 5.45 -0.75
N LEU A 46 12.28 5.87 -0.56
CA LEU A 46 11.18 5.56 -1.47
C LEU A 46 11.34 6.25 -2.83
N VAL A 47 11.72 7.53 -2.84
CA VAL A 47 11.99 8.29 -4.07
C VAL A 47 13.18 7.73 -4.84
N ASP A 48 14.27 7.37 -4.15
CA ASP A 48 15.41 6.68 -4.78
C ASP A 48 14.99 5.31 -5.36
N GLY A 49 14.12 4.59 -4.64
CA GLY A 49 13.49 3.36 -5.10
C GLY A 49 12.70 3.50 -6.40
N TRP A 50 11.91 4.57 -6.49
CA TRP A 50 11.06 4.88 -7.65
C TRP A 50 11.85 5.28 -8.90
N GLY A 51 12.91 6.09 -8.71
CA GLY A 51 13.71 6.67 -9.78
C GLY A 51 13.11 7.96 -10.36
N SER A 52 13.50 8.30 -11.59
CA SER A 52 13.22 9.60 -12.23
C SER A 52 12.14 9.58 -13.32
N VAL A 53 11.44 8.47 -13.49
CA VAL A 53 10.48 8.35 -14.60
C VAL A 53 9.23 9.17 -14.35
N SER A 54 8.87 9.93 -15.38
CA SER A 54 7.73 10.84 -15.34
C SER A 54 6.41 10.11 -15.56
N PRO A 55 5.33 10.47 -14.82
CA PRO A 55 3.97 10.02 -15.12
C PRO A 55 3.55 10.32 -16.56
N LEU A 56 4.13 11.34 -17.18
CA LEU A 56 3.86 11.74 -18.57
C LEU A 56 4.31 10.71 -19.61
N THR A 57 5.00 9.65 -19.19
CA THR A 57 5.46 8.55 -20.07
C THR A 57 4.45 7.41 -20.23
N MET A 58 3.33 7.48 -19.51
CA MET A 58 2.22 6.54 -19.65
C MET A 58 1.52 6.69 -21.00
N LEU A 59 1.16 5.56 -21.62
CA LEU A 59 0.53 5.50 -22.93
C LEU A 59 -0.88 4.92 -22.86
N LYS A 60 -1.73 5.28 -23.83
CA LYS A 60 -3.06 4.69 -23.98
C LYS A 60 -2.93 3.20 -24.29
N GLY A 61 -3.64 2.38 -23.53
CA GLY A 61 -3.56 0.92 -23.59
C GLY A 61 -2.45 0.33 -22.72
N ASP A 62 -1.69 1.13 -21.97
CA ASP A 62 -0.85 0.59 -20.91
C ASP A 62 -1.73 -0.15 -19.90
N PHE A 63 -1.29 -1.34 -19.52
CA PHE A 63 -2.02 -2.25 -18.64
C PHE A 63 -1.11 -2.81 -17.56
N LEU A 64 -1.63 -2.98 -16.35
CA LEU A 64 -1.04 -3.84 -15.34
C LEU A 64 -2.07 -4.80 -14.75
N PHE A 65 -1.57 -5.94 -14.26
CA PHE A 65 -2.34 -6.93 -13.53
C PHE A 65 -1.60 -7.27 -12.23
N GLN A 66 -2.30 -7.11 -11.11
CA GLN A 66 -1.79 -7.45 -9.79
C GLN A 66 -2.76 -8.35 -9.02
N GLU A 67 -2.21 -9.10 -8.09
CA GLU A 67 -2.96 -9.94 -7.16
C GLU A 67 -2.66 -9.52 -5.73
N THR A 68 -3.68 -9.56 -4.88
CA THR A 68 -3.52 -9.36 -3.43
C THR A 68 -3.69 -10.69 -2.72
N GLU A 69 -2.65 -11.05 -1.97
CA GLU A 69 -2.62 -12.20 -1.08
C GLU A 69 -2.75 -11.70 0.36
N GLN A 70 -3.57 -12.38 1.17
CA GLN A 70 -3.69 -12.17 2.61
C GLN A 70 -3.21 -13.41 3.35
N GLN A 71 -2.38 -13.23 4.36
CA GLN A 71 -1.90 -14.28 5.23
C GLN A 71 -2.19 -13.93 6.68
N ILE A 72 -2.75 -14.87 7.44
CA ILE A 72 -2.89 -14.78 8.89
C ILE A 72 -1.78 -15.65 9.47
N ASP A 73 -0.73 -15.04 10.03
CA ASP A 73 0.51 -15.63 10.55
C ASP A 73 0.84 -17.08 10.15
N THR A 74 0.30 -18.08 10.86
CA THR A 74 0.60 -19.51 10.68
C THR A 74 -0.21 -20.21 9.57
N MET A 75 -1.06 -19.48 8.86
CA MET A 75 -1.87 -20.00 7.75
C MET A 75 -1.17 -19.75 6.41
N ASP A 76 -1.52 -20.55 5.41
CA ASP A 76 -1.10 -20.29 4.04
C ASP A 76 -1.71 -18.98 3.51
N PRO A 77 -0.97 -18.20 2.71
CA PRO A 77 -1.53 -17.04 2.02
C PRO A 77 -2.71 -17.45 1.14
N ARG A 78 -3.79 -16.67 1.20
CA ARG A 78 -4.95 -16.81 0.32
C ARG A 78 -5.03 -15.63 -0.63
N LEU A 79 -5.38 -15.90 -1.88
CA LEU A 79 -5.71 -14.87 -2.86
C LEU A 79 -7.06 -14.24 -2.50
N VAL A 80 -7.10 -12.91 -2.35
CA VAL A 80 -8.32 -12.18 -1.93
C VAL A 80 -8.80 -11.16 -2.96
N LEU A 81 -7.91 -10.70 -3.84
CA LEU A 81 -8.24 -9.73 -4.88
C LEU A 81 -7.36 -9.95 -6.11
N GLN A 82 -7.96 -9.84 -7.28
CA GLN A 82 -7.25 -9.64 -8.54
C GLN A 82 -7.65 -8.29 -9.11
N GLU A 83 -6.69 -7.55 -9.66
CA GLU A 83 -6.91 -6.20 -10.17
C GLU A 83 -6.16 -6.00 -11.50
N GLY A 84 -6.91 -5.63 -12.54
CA GLY A 84 -6.38 -5.14 -13.80
C GLY A 84 -6.63 -3.63 -13.93
N ILE A 85 -5.62 -2.87 -14.34
CA ILE A 85 -5.73 -1.43 -14.57
C ILE A 85 -5.29 -1.15 -16.00
N THR A 86 -6.14 -0.50 -16.79
CA THR A 86 -5.83 -0.08 -18.17
C THR A 86 -5.97 1.43 -18.30
N ILE A 87 -5.05 2.09 -19.00
CA ILE A 87 -5.22 3.48 -19.42
C ILE A 87 -6.09 3.50 -20.67
N SER A 88 -7.39 3.76 -20.52
CA SER A 88 -8.35 3.71 -21.62
C SER A 88 -8.29 4.95 -22.51
N ASN A 89 -7.95 6.10 -21.93
CA ASN A 89 -7.86 7.36 -22.65
C ASN A 89 -6.79 8.30 -22.05
N ILE A 90 -6.23 9.15 -22.91
CA ILE A 90 -5.36 10.24 -22.52
C ILE A 90 -5.79 11.48 -23.31
N THR A 91 -6.09 12.57 -22.61
CA THR A 91 -6.33 13.87 -23.21
C THR A 91 -5.21 14.82 -22.81
N GLU A 92 -4.55 15.41 -23.78
CA GLU A 92 -3.49 16.39 -23.53
C GLU A 92 -4.04 17.80 -23.70
N THR A 93 -3.84 18.64 -22.68
CA THR A 93 -4.08 20.08 -22.74
C THR A 93 -2.74 20.83 -22.72
N THR A 94 -2.75 22.17 -22.77
CA THR A 94 -1.51 22.96 -22.65
C THR A 94 -0.78 22.66 -21.34
N ASP A 95 -1.51 22.56 -20.22
CA ASP A 95 -0.94 22.56 -18.88
C ASP A 95 -0.92 21.18 -18.19
N GLN A 96 -1.69 20.21 -18.69
CA GLN A 96 -1.82 18.90 -18.04
C GLN A 96 -2.14 17.76 -19.01
N TYR A 97 -1.89 16.53 -18.54
CA TYR A 97 -2.42 15.30 -19.11
C TYR A 97 -3.56 14.78 -18.24
N ASP A 98 -4.69 14.49 -18.86
CA ASP A 98 -5.85 13.87 -18.23
C ASP A 98 -5.95 12.41 -18.64
N TYR A 99 -5.72 11.53 -17.67
CA TYR A 99 -5.76 10.08 -17.84
C TYR A 99 -7.10 9.53 -17.39
N THR A 100 -7.68 8.65 -18.21
CA THR A 100 -8.80 7.79 -17.81
C THR A 100 -8.28 6.38 -17.56
N PHE A 101 -8.52 5.88 -16.36
CA PHE A 101 -8.17 4.54 -15.92
C PHE A 101 -9.43 3.67 -15.86
N LEU A 102 -9.38 2.52 -16.53
CA LEU A 102 -10.37 1.45 -16.39
C LEU A 102 -9.81 0.38 -15.45
N TYR A 103 -10.49 0.19 -14.33
CA TYR A 103 -10.19 -0.85 -13.36
C TYR A 103 -11.12 -2.03 -13.54
N GLN A 104 -10.56 -3.22 -13.44
CA GLN A 104 -11.28 -4.49 -13.42
C GLN A 104 -10.85 -5.24 -12.17
N THR A 105 -11.79 -5.59 -11.30
CA THR A 105 -11.50 -6.30 -10.06
C THR A 105 -12.24 -7.61 -10.00
N ALA A 106 -11.61 -8.59 -9.35
CA ALA A 106 -12.28 -9.80 -8.87
C ALA A 106 -11.96 -9.98 -7.39
N VAL A 107 -12.95 -9.75 -6.52
CA VAL A 107 -12.86 -10.02 -5.09
C VAL A 107 -13.14 -11.49 -4.86
N ILE A 108 -12.22 -12.19 -4.20
CA ILE A 108 -12.28 -13.65 -4.02
C ILE A 108 -12.63 -13.96 -2.56
N SER A 109 -13.70 -14.71 -2.37
CA SER A 109 -14.20 -15.13 -1.06
C SER A 109 -14.57 -16.61 -1.07
N GLY A 110 -13.60 -17.45 -0.72
CA GLY A 110 -13.74 -18.91 -0.83
C GLY A 110 -13.75 -19.34 -2.29
N GLU A 111 -14.77 -20.10 -2.69
CA GLU A 111 -14.95 -20.55 -4.09
C GLU A 111 -15.66 -19.50 -4.96
N ASN A 112 -16.18 -18.43 -4.34
CA ASN A 112 -16.92 -17.40 -5.05
C ASN A 112 -16.00 -16.24 -5.44
N SER A 113 -16.27 -15.64 -6.60
CA SER A 113 -15.68 -14.36 -7.01
C SER A 113 -16.76 -13.36 -7.39
N SER A 114 -16.58 -12.10 -6.98
CA SER A 114 -17.39 -10.98 -7.42
C SER A 114 -16.55 -10.08 -8.28
N GLN A 115 -17.01 -9.82 -9.51
CA GLN A 115 -16.30 -8.98 -10.46
C GLN A 115 -16.95 -7.60 -10.53
N SER A 116 -16.12 -6.56 -10.64
CA SER A 116 -16.60 -5.21 -10.88
C SER A 116 -15.67 -4.46 -11.83
N THR A 117 -16.22 -3.44 -12.47
CA THR A 117 -15.45 -2.51 -13.31
C THR A 117 -15.73 -1.09 -12.86
N ARG A 118 -14.70 -0.25 -12.88
CA ARG A 118 -14.80 1.15 -12.47
C ARG A 118 -13.93 2.00 -13.39
N GLU A 119 -14.41 3.18 -13.72
CA GLU A 119 -13.62 4.22 -14.37
C GLU A 119 -13.16 5.25 -13.34
N ASP A 120 -11.95 5.76 -13.50
CA ASP A 120 -11.41 6.83 -12.67
C ASP A 120 -10.57 7.80 -13.51
N HIS A 121 -10.48 9.05 -13.06
CA HIS A 121 -9.76 10.10 -13.78
C HIS A 121 -8.65 10.68 -12.92
N ARG A 122 -7.48 10.94 -13.52
CA ARG A 122 -6.38 11.66 -12.88
C ARG A 122 -5.80 12.70 -13.83
N SER A 123 -5.51 13.87 -13.29
CA SER A 123 -4.82 14.93 -14.01
C SER A 123 -3.38 15.05 -13.51
N VAL A 124 -2.43 15.15 -14.43
CA VAL A 124 -1.02 15.37 -14.12
C VAL A 124 -0.57 16.66 -14.79
N MET A 125 -0.21 17.65 -13.97
CA MET A 125 0.32 18.92 -14.46
C MET A 125 1.65 18.71 -15.17
N LYS A 126 1.82 19.32 -16.34
CA LYS A 126 3.12 19.48 -16.99
C LYS A 126 3.92 20.46 -16.14
N SER A 127 5.10 20.05 -15.69
CA SER A 127 6.00 20.99 -15.03
C SER A 127 6.50 21.97 -16.09
N ASN A 128 5.96 23.19 -16.10
CA ASN A 128 6.53 24.27 -16.89
C ASN A 128 7.95 24.52 -16.36
N ALA A 129 8.96 24.22 -17.17
CA ALA A 129 10.38 24.41 -16.80
C ALA A 129 10.68 25.86 -16.36
N THR A 130 9.79 26.80 -16.68
CA THR A 130 9.85 28.23 -16.39
C THR A 130 9.61 28.60 -14.93
N ASP A 131 9.03 27.73 -14.10
CA ASP A 131 8.87 27.97 -12.65
C ASP A 131 10.06 27.44 -11.81
N SER A 132 11.17 27.12 -12.47
CA SER A 132 12.48 27.05 -11.82
C SER A 132 13.00 28.46 -11.49
N ASN A 133 12.19 29.30 -10.83
CA ASN A 133 12.74 30.44 -10.11
C ASN A 133 13.62 29.86 -9.00
N PRO A 134 14.96 30.00 -9.07
CA PRO A 134 15.80 29.59 -7.98
C PRO A 134 15.35 30.41 -6.78
N VAL A 135 14.99 29.74 -5.68
CA VAL A 135 14.76 30.34 -4.38
C VAL A 135 16.06 31.05 -3.98
N GLN A 136 16.23 32.28 -4.45
CA GLN A 136 17.29 33.18 -4.07
C GLN A 136 16.88 33.86 -2.77
N THR A 137 17.54 33.39 -1.71
CA THR A 137 18.23 34.22 -0.72
C THR A 137 17.39 35.24 0.06
N ALA A 138 16.92 34.82 1.23
CA ALA A 138 17.14 35.61 2.44
C ALA A 138 17.45 34.67 3.62
N SER A 139 18.62 34.92 4.23
CA SER A 139 19.04 34.44 5.55
C SER A 139 19.68 33.05 5.63
N LYS A 140 21.01 33.07 5.66
CA LYS A 140 21.94 32.00 6.08
C LYS A 140 21.42 31.27 7.32
N LYS A 141 20.86 30.07 7.14
CA LYS A 141 20.96 28.99 8.13
C LYS A 141 21.18 27.69 7.37
N LYS A 142 22.38 27.12 7.53
CA LYS A 142 22.79 25.82 6.98
C LYS A 142 21.78 24.75 7.40
N SER A 143 20.90 24.37 6.49
CA SER A 143 20.18 23.10 6.51
C SER A 143 20.18 22.60 5.07
N LYS A 144 20.96 21.55 4.81
CA LYS A 144 21.25 21.01 3.50
C LYS A 144 20.31 19.83 3.27
N SER A 145 19.08 20.10 2.80
CA SER A 145 18.29 19.08 2.08
C SER A 145 17.70 19.73 0.84
N THR A 146 18.35 19.48 -0.29
CA THR A 146 17.72 19.60 -1.60
C THR A 146 16.61 18.57 -1.66
N ASP A 147 15.37 18.99 -1.36
CA ASP A 147 14.19 18.20 -1.70
C ASP A 147 14.26 17.91 -3.19
N SER A 148 14.29 16.62 -3.57
CA SER A 148 14.40 16.26 -4.98
C SER A 148 13.17 16.76 -5.74
N ALA A 149 13.32 17.09 -7.03
CA ALA A 149 12.20 17.48 -7.88
C ALA A 149 11.04 16.46 -7.83
N ALA A 150 11.34 15.17 -7.63
CA ALA A 150 10.35 14.12 -7.42
C ALA A 150 9.53 14.31 -6.13
N LEU A 151 10.14 14.80 -5.04
CA LEU A 151 9.44 15.14 -3.79
C LEU A 151 8.59 16.40 -3.92
N ALA A 152 9.01 17.37 -4.74
CA ALA A 152 8.19 18.55 -5.04
C ALA A 152 6.96 18.18 -5.89
N ILE A 153 7.13 17.34 -6.91
CA ILE A 153 6.03 16.80 -7.74
C ILE A 153 5.07 15.99 -6.86
N ALA A 154 5.61 15.07 -6.04
CA ALA A 154 4.87 14.31 -5.04
C ALA A 154 4.00 15.20 -4.13
N LYS A 155 4.59 16.24 -3.53
CA LYS A 155 3.89 17.18 -2.66
C LYS A 155 2.83 17.98 -3.42
N SER A 156 3.08 18.36 -4.67
CA SER A 156 2.12 19.12 -5.49
C SER A 156 0.88 18.30 -5.88
N VAL A 157 1.03 16.98 -6.09
CA VAL A 157 -0.07 16.05 -6.32
C VAL A 157 -0.91 15.87 -5.05
N LEU A 158 -0.27 15.89 -3.88
CA LEU A 158 -0.93 15.72 -2.57
C LEU A 158 -1.56 16.99 -1.99
N ALA A 159 -1.07 18.17 -2.36
CA ALA A 159 -1.56 19.46 -1.85
C ALA A 159 -2.97 19.81 -2.34
N LYS A 160 -3.48 19.13 -3.37
CA LYS A 160 -4.88 19.18 -3.80
C LYS A 160 -5.67 18.06 -3.09
N LYS A 161 -6.07 18.26 -1.83
CA LYS A 161 -7.03 17.38 -1.14
C LYS A 161 -8.20 18.18 -0.56
N SER A 162 -9.42 17.70 -0.77
CA SER A 162 -10.51 17.91 0.21
C SER A 162 -11.60 16.85 0.29
N ASP A 163 -11.74 15.87 -0.62
CA ASP A 163 -12.89 14.94 -0.55
C ASP A 163 -12.58 13.43 -0.55
N VAL A 164 -11.35 13.02 -0.23
CA VAL A 164 -11.05 11.58 -0.05
C VAL A 164 -11.31 11.20 1.41
N LYS A 165 -12.51 10.66 1.68
CA LYS A 165 -12.88 10.05 2.96
C LYS A 165 -12.49 8.58 2.96
N THR A 166 -11.39 8.23 3.63
CA THR A 166 -11.00 6.82 3.82
C THR A 166 -11.81 6.22 4.98
N LEU A 167 -12.92 5.55 4.65
CA LEU A 167 -13.57 4.58 5.54
C LEU A 167 -13.41 3.20 4.88
N GLY A 168 -13.00 2.21 5.68
CA GLY A 168 -12.45 0.91 5.27
C GLY A 168 -13.34 -0.07 4.51
N ASP A 169 -14.32 0.41 3.73
CA ASP A 169 -15.09 -0.39 2.77
C ASP A 169 -14.75 -0.08 1.30
N ASP A 170 -13.98 0.99 1.04
CA ASP A 170 -13.44 1.21 -0.30
C ASP A 170 -12.13 0.42 -0.48
N TYR A 171 -12.21 -0.55 -1.37
CA TYR A 171 -11.08 -0.95 -2.21
C TYR A 171 -10.63 0.27 -3.05
N GLU A 172 -10.10 1.31 -2.42
CA GLU A 172 -9.50 2.45 -3.10
C GLU A 172 -8.27 1.93 -3.85
N MET A 173 -8.52 1.48 -5.08
CA MET A 173 -7.52 0.98 -6.01
C MET A 173 -6.52 2.08 -6.29
N THR A 174 -5.45 2.05 -5.49
CA THR A 174 -4.42 3.09 -5.47
C THR A 174 -3.31 2.66 -6.42
N LEU A 175 -2.94 3.56 -7.34
CA LEU A 175 -1.86 3.32 -8.29
C LEU A 175 -0.53 3.15 -7.56
N GLY A 176 0.41 2.42 -8.16
CA GLY A 176 1.71 2.13 -7.54
C GLY A 176 2.44 3.39 -7.05
N PHE A 177 2.45 4.46 -7.86
CA PHE A 177 3.07 5.72 -7.46
C PHE A 177 2.33 6.39 -6.29
N GLU A 178 1.00 6.37 -6.26
CA GLU A 178 0.21 6.94 -5.17
C GLU A 178 0.52 6.22 -3.84
N ARG A 179 0.71 4.89 -3.87
CA ARG A 179 1.17 4.12 -2.71
C ARG A 179 2.55 4.59 -2.22
N VAL A 180 3.49 4.80 -3.13
CA VAL A 180 4.83 5.31 -2.81
C VAL A 180 4.74 6.70 -2.17
N LEU A 181 3.91 7.58 -2.72
CA LEU A 181 3.68 8.92 -2.19
C LEU A 181 3.05 8.90 -0.80
N MET A 182 2.06 8.03 -0.58
CA MET A 182 1.43 7.83 0.72
C MET A 182 2.46 7.37 1.76
N LEU A 183 3.27 6.35 1.43
CA LEU A 183 4.32 5.86 2.33
C LEU A 183 5.38 6.91 2.62
N ALA A 184 5.78 7.70 1.62
CA ALA A 184 6.78 8.76 1.77
C ALA A 184 6.34 9.86 2.76
N ASN A 185 5.03 10.04 2.94
CA ASN A 185 4.46 10.99 3.89
C ASN A 185 3.90 10.33 5.15
N SER A 186 3.91 9.00 5.23
CA SER A 186 3.32 8.25 6.36
C SER A 186 3.95 8.58 7.71
N CYS A 187 5.23 8.97 7.71
CA CYS A 187 6.00 9.31 8.91
C CYS A 187 5.80 10.76 9.37
N ILE A 188 4.95 11.55 8.71
CA ILE A 188 4.71 12.96 9.01
C ILE A 188 3.40 13.09 9.79
N MET A 189 3.47 13.70 10.98
CA MET A 189 2.27 14.12 11.71
C MET A 189 1.83 15.49 11.18
N THR A 190 0.71 15.54 10.47
CA THR A 190 0.10 16.79 9.98
C THR A 190 -0.89 17.37 10.99
N ASP A 191 -1.21 18.66 10.86
CA ASP A 191 -2.22 19.32 11.70
C ASP A 191 -3.61 18.68 11.53
N ASP A 192 -3.97 18.29 10.30
CA ASP A 192 -5.22 17.59 10.02
C ASP A 192 -5.30 16.24 10.74
N LEU A 193 -4.18 15.51 10.80
CA LEU A 193 -4.14 14.24 11.51
C LEU A 193 -4.21 14.44 13.03
N GLN A 194 -3.55 15.47 13.56
CA GLN A 194 -3.70 15.84 14.96
C GLN A 194 -5.14 16.23 15.29
N LYS A 195 -5.79 16.99 14.40
CA LYS A 195 -7.20 17.36 14.51
C LYS A 195 -8.10 16.13 14.49
N TYR A 196 -7.90 15.22 13.54
CA TYR A 196 -8.62 13.95 13.46
C TYR A 196 -8.47 13.12 14.75
N CYS A 197 -7.26 13.02 15.29
CA CYS A 197 -7.01 12.32 16.54
C CYS A 197 -7.82 12.88 17.72
N LYS A 198 -7.83 14.22 17.88
CA LYS A 198 -8.55 14.86 18.99
C LYS A 198 -10.06 14.85 18.78
N GLU A 199 -10.50 15.21 17.58
CA GLU A 199 -11.92 15.45 17.30
C GLU A 199 -12.68 14.16 16.98
N THR A 200 -12.08 13.23 16.24
CA THR A 200 -12.74 11.99 15.81
C THR A 200 -12.43 10.85 16.76
N LEU A 201 -11.15 10.60 17.06
CA LEU A 201 -10.75 9.47 17.91
C LEU A 201 -10.89 9.76 19.41
N LYS A 202 -11.09 11.02 19.81
CA LYS A 202 -11.21 11.45 21.20
C LYS A 202 -10.02 11.06 22.08
N VAL A 203 -8.81 11.09 21.50
CA VAL A 203 -7.55 10.89 22.23
C VAL A 203 -6.88 12.24 22.51
N ASP A 204 -6.07 12.33 23.56
CA ASP A 204 -5.40 13.58 23.95
C ASP A 204 -4.33 13.98 22.94
N SER A 205 -3.58 12.97 22.46
CA SER A 205 -2.56 13.16 21.43
C SER A 205 -2.29 11.88 20.66
N CYS A 206 -1.81 12.07 19.44
CA CYS A 206 -1.21 11.03 18.62
C CYS A 206 0.27 11.35 18.40
N GLU A 207 1.09 10.31 18.22
CA GLU A 207 2.49 10.44 17.86
C GLU A 207 2.81 9.38 16.80
N ILE A 208 3.31 9.81 15.64
CA ILE A 208 3.75 8.89 14.57
C ILE A 208 5.26 8.68 14.71
N LYS A 209 5.68 7.42 14.61
CA LYS A 209 7.09 7.03 14.57
C LYS A 209 7.34 6.06 13.44
N CYS A 210 8.42 6.29 12.71
CA CYS A 210 8.99 5.33 11.79
C CYS A 210 10.30 4.77 12.35
N ALA A 211 10.56 3.50 12.08
CA ALA A 211 11.74 2.80 12.59
C ALA A 211 12.16 1.65 11.66
N ASN A 212 13.31 1.05 11.95
CA ASN A 212 13.82 -0.16 11.32
C ASN A 212 13.85 -0.07 9.78
N LEU A 213 14.19 1.12 9.27
CA LEU A 213 14.32 1.36 7.84
C LEU A 213 15.47 0.53 7.28
N THR A 214 15.16 -0.28 6.28
CA THR A 214 16.12 -1.09 5.52
C THR A 214 15.92 -0.86 4.02
N LYS A 215 17.04 -0.90 3.30
CA LYS A 215 17.09 -0.76 1.84
C LYS A 215 17.93 -1.89 1.28
N THR A 216 17.40 -2.62 0.32
CA THR A 216 18.18 -3.63 -0.40
C THR A 216 18.01 -3.45 -1.89
N THR A 217 19.00 -3.89 -2.65
CA THR A 217 18.95 -3.98 -4.11
C THR A 217 19.24 -5.42 -4.48
N GLU A 218 18.42 -5.99 -5.35
CA GLU A 218 18.56 -7.37 -5.80
C GLU A 218 18.15 -7.48 -7.28
N VAL A 219 18.67 -8.49 -7.96
CA VAL A 219 18.22 -8.85 -9.30
C VAL A 219 17.24 -10.01 -9.16
N ARG A 220 16.03 -9.86 -9.70
CA ARG A 220 14.99 -10.89 -9.68
C ARG A 220 14.59 -11.31 -11.09
N PRO A 221 14.18 -12.57 -11.30
CA PRO A 221 13.54 -12.94 -12.55
C PRO A 221 12.20 -12.21 -12.69
N ALA A 222 11.79 -11.93 -13.93
CA ALA A 222 10.45 -11.41 -14.19
C ALA A 222 9.36 -12.39 -13.68
N PRO A 223 8.17 -11.89 -13.29
CA PRO A 223 7.00 -12.73 -13.04
C PRO A 223 6.66 -13.66 -14.21
N ASP A 224 6.08 -14.81 -13.93
CA ASP A 224 5.92 -15.88 -14.93
C ASP A 224 5.04 -15.47 -16.12
N LEU A 225 3.99 -14.67 -15.89
CA LEU A 225 3.16 -14.16 -17.00
C LEU A 225 3.92 -13.17 -17.90
N ILE A 226 4.88 -12.42 -17.34
CA ILE A 226 5.74 -11.51 -18.10
C ILE A 226 6.78 -12.31 -18.91
N LYS A 227 7.34 -13.38 -18.32
CA LYS A 227 8.26 -14.29 -19.03
C LYS A 227 7.63 -14.90 -20.30
N GLN A 228 6.32 -15.15 -20.26
CA GLN A 228 5.58 -15.75 -21.37
C GLN A 228 5.30 -14.76 -22.51
N GLN A 229 5.48 -13.46 -22.30
CA GLN A 229 5.32 -12.47 -23.36
C GLN A 229 6.45 -12.51 -24.38
N SER A 230 6.19 -12.01 -25.58
CA SER A 230 7.22 -11.80 -26.58
C SER A 230 8.32 -10.89 -26.02
N ASN A 231 9.58 -11.30 -26.21
CA ASN A 231 10.76 -10.61 -25.68
C ASN A 231 10.68 -10.29 -24.15
N CYS A 232 9.98 -11.12 -23.37
CA CYS A 232 9.76 -10.92 -21.92
C CYS A 232 9.25 -9.51 -21.57
N GLY A 233 8.31 -8.97 -22.37
CA GLY A 233 7.77 -7.63 -22.15
C GLY A 233 8.79 -6.50 -22.38
N GLY A 234 9.91 -6.79 -23.06
CA GLY A 234 11.01 -5.85 -23.31
C GLY A 234 12.09 -5.82 -22.22
N LEU A 235 12.04 -6.72 -21.23
CA LEU A 235 13.02 -6.77 -20.14
C LEU A 235 14.34 -7.41 -20.58
N PRO A 236 15.50 -6.73 -20.41
CA PRO A 236 16.81 -7.32 -20.70
C PRO A 236 17.04 -8.59 -19.88
N ASN A 237 17.41 -9.69 -20.54
CA ASN A 237 17.62 -11.01 -19.93
C ASN A 237 16.44 -11.52 -19.09
N CYS A 238 15.25 -10.94 -19.26
CA CYS A 238 14.07 -11.26 -18.46
C CYS A 238 14.30 -11.12 -16.94
N GLN A 239 15.09 -10.12 -16.56
CA GLN A 239 15.47 -9.80 -15.19
C GLN A 239 15.06 -8.37 -14.83
N LEU A 240 14.90 -8.13 -13.52
CA LEU A 240 14.51 -6.86 -12.93
C LEU A 240 15.51 -6.47 -11.85
N ASN A 241 16.02 -5.24 -11.91
CA ASN A 241 16.77 -4.62 -10.83
C ASN A 241 15.76 -4.05 -9.83
N VAL A 242 15.62 -4.72 -8.69
CA VAL A 242 14.61 -4.41 -7.67
C VAL A 242 15.25 -3.67 -6.52
N LYS A 243 14.71 -2.48 -6.22
CA LYS A 243 14.97 -1.74 -4.99
C LYS A 243 13.85 -2.02 -4.00
N LYS A 244 14.20 -2.57 -2.85
CA LYS A 244 13.25 -2.90 -1.78
C LYS A 244 13.47 -1.97 -0.60
N VAL A 245 12.38 -1.40 -0.10
CA VAL A 245 12.35 -0.55 1.09
C VAL A 245 11.41 -1.18 2.11
N THR A 246 11.91 -1.42 3.32
CA THR A 246 11.12 -1.94 4.43
C THR A 246 11.28 -1.02 5.64
N PHE A 247 10.19 -0.67 6.32
CA PHE A 247 10.23 0.10 7.55
C PHE A 247 9.00 -0.19 8.42
N ASP A 248 9.15 0.03 9.71
CA ASP A 248 8.05 -0.01 10.68
C ASP A 248 7.43 1.37 10.79
N TRP A 249 6.12 1.45 10.64
CA TRP A 249 5.30 2.59 10.99
C TRP A 249 4.54 2.29 12.29
N SER A 250 4.47 3.25 13.19
CA SER A 250 3.69 3.12 14.41
C SER A 250 3.02 4.41 14.80
N ILE A 251 1.82 4.29 15.35
CA ILE A 251 1.08 5.38 15.96
C ILE A 251 0.89 5.08 17.45
N LEU A 252 1.22 6.06 18.29
CA LEU A 252 0.95 6.03 19.72
C LEU A 252 -0.24 6.93 20.00
N LEU A 253 -1.32 6.36 20.51
CA LEU A 253 -2.55 7.04 20.90
C LEU A 253 -2.54 7.21 22.42
N LYS A 254 -2.54 8.45 22.92
CA LYS A 254 -2.48 8.74 24.36
C LYS A 254 -3.83 9.24 24.86
N THR A 255 -4.35 8.61 25.91
CA THR A 255 -5.59 9.01 26.59
C THR A 255 -5.38 8.94 28.11
N GLY A 256 -5.28 10.10 28.75
CA GLY A 256 -4.87 10.26 30.13
C GLY A 256 -3.50 9.65 30.37
N THR A 257 -3.44 8.61 31.19
CA THR A 257 -2.21 7.87 31.51
C THR A 257 -2.00 6.64 30.62
N THR A 258 -2.96 6.31 29.76
CA THR A 258 -2.88 5.13 28.88
C THR A 258 -2.26 5.49 27.54
N THR A 259 -1.45 4.60 27.00
CA THR A 259 -0.87 4.71 25.66
C THR A 259 -1.13 3.43 24.90
N GLU A 260 -1.93 3.50 23.85
CA GLU A 260 -2.09 2.41 22.89
C GLU A 260 -1.08 2.58 21.76
N LYS A 261 -0.38 1.50 21.39
CA LYS A 261 0.54 1.47 20.26
C LYS A 261 -0.02 0.56 19.17
N GLN A 262 -0.12 1.09 17.96
CA GLN A 262 -0.38 0.30 16.76
C GLN A 262 0.86 0.33 15.88
N LYS A 263 1.23 -0.81 15.31
CA LYS A 263 2.44 -0.99 14.50
C LYS A 263 2.08 -1.74 13.21
N VAL A 264 2.60 -1.23 12.10
CA VAL A 264 2.54 -1.86 10.78
C VAL A 264 3.93 -1.84 10.17
N THR A 265 4.41 -2.99 9.70
CA THR A 265 5.62 -3.08 8.89
C THR A 265 5.23 -2.97 7.43
N TYR A 266 5.74 -1.96 6.74
CA TYR A 266 5.59 -1.81 5.30
C TYR A 266 6.80 -2.37 4.58
N THR A 267 6.56 -3.06 3.46
CA THR A 267 7.59 -3.52 2.54
C THR A 267 7.15 -3.20 1.13
N ILE A 268 7.96 -2.48 0.38
CA ILE A 268 7.67 -2.13 -1.01
C ILE A 268 8.89 -2.42 -1.89
N SER A 269 8.64 -3.11 -2.99
CA SER A 269 9.63 -3.46 -4.02
C SER A 269 9.30 -2.68 -5.28
N MET A 270 10.26 -1.92 -5.79
CA MET A 270 10.12 -1.11 -6.99
C MET A 270 11.24 -1.43 -7.97
N THR A 271 11.02 -1.18 -9.25
CA THR A 271 12.07 -1.29 -10.27
C THR A 271 12.01 -0.13 -11.26
N PRO A 272 13.16 0.48 -11.58
CA PRO A 272 13.22 1.49 -12.63
C PRO A 272 13.16 0.88 -14.05
N ASP A 273 13.25 -0.44 -14.18
CA ASP A 273 13.30 -1.15 -15.46
C ASP A 273 11.91 -1.28 -16.12
N LEU A 274 10.84 -0.97 -15.39
CA LEU A 274 9.46 -1.04 -15.89
C LEU A 274 8.92 0.34 -16.31
N PRO A 275 7.91 0.40 -17.22
CA PRO A 275 7.16 1.63 -17.49
C PRO A 275 6.53 2.21 -16.22
N PHE A 276 6.14 3.49 -16.23
CA PHE A 276 5.69 4.22 -15.04
C PHE A 276 4.58 3.50 -14.25
N LEU A 277 3.56 2.98 -14.95
CA LEU A 277 2.38 2.37 -14.33
C LEU A 277 2.72 1.10 -13.49
N PRO A 278 3.41 0.06 -14.03
CA PRO A 278 3.72 -1.17 -13.29
C PRO A 278 5.01 -1.14 -12.44
N ARG A 279 5.56 0.02 -12.05
CA ARG A 279 6.86 0.08 -11.33
C ARG A 279 6.89 -0.57 -9.96
N VAL A 280 5.76 -0.64 -9.27
CA VAL A 280 5.66 -1.33 -7.98
C VAL A 280 5.45 -2.81 -8.25
N LEU A 281 6.43 -3.63 -7.85
CA LEU A 281 6.41 -5.08 -8.02
C LEU A 281 5.67 -5.77 -6.87
N ASP A 282 5.98 -5.36 -5.64
CA ASP A 282 5.37 -5.91 -4.43
C ASP A 282 5.08 -4.75 -3.47
N TYR A 283 3.92 -4.76 -2.83
CA TYR A 283 3.59 -3.87 -1.71
C TYR A 283 2.91 -4.68 -0.62
N CYS A 284 3.59 -4.85 0.51
CA CYS A 284 3.11 -5.60 1.66
C CYS A 284 2.97 -4.72 2.90
N SER A 285 1.91 -4.94 3.66
CA SER A 285 1.72 -4.43 5.01
C SER A 285 1.52 -5.59 5.98
N ARG A 286 2.26 -5.61 7.09
CA ARG A 286 2.12 -6.61 8.16
C ARG A 286 1.81 -5.93 9.48
N GLY A 287 0.71 -6.28 10.13
CA GLY A 287 0.29 -5.64 11.38
C GLY A 287 -0.74 -6.47 12.16
N LEU A 288 -0.97 -6.09 13.42
CA LEU A 288 -1.99 -6.72 14.26
C LEU A 288 -3.38 -6.19 13.90
N VAL A 289 -4.31 -7.10 13.65
CA VAL A 289 -5.72 -6.79 13.37
C VAL A 289 -6.59 -7.41 14.45
N GLN A 290 -7.54 -6.62 14.96
CA GLN A 290 -8.54 -7.08 15.92
C GLN A 290 -9.60 -7.94 15.21
N ILE A 291 -9.87 -9.15 15.71
CA ILE A 291 -10.99 -9.94 15.19
C ILE A 291 -12.30 -9.29 15.66
N PRO A 292 -13.28 -9.03 14.78
CA PRO A 292 -14.58 -8.51 15.19
C PRO A 292 -15.22 -9.33 16.30
N ASN A 293 -15.79 -8.67 17.30
CA ASN A 293 -16.42 -9.29 18.48
C ASN A 293 -15.49 -10.15 19.35
N SER A 294 -14.17 -10.02 19.20
CA SER A 294 -13.18 -10.70 20.02
C SER A 294 -12.17 -9.69 20.56
N THR A 295 -11.54 -9.98 21.70
CA THR A 295 -10.38 -9.23 22.22
C THR A 295 -9.06 -9.75 21.63
N THR A 296 -9.08 -10.84 20.87
CA THR A 296 -7.90 -11.41 20.23
C THR A 296 -7.45 -10.59 19.03
N LYS A 297 -6.15 -10.24 19.01
CA LYS A 297 -5.46 -9.67 17.85
C LYS A 297 -4.71 -10.77 17.11
N VAL A 298 -4.74 -10.74 15.79
CA VAL A 298 -3.99 -11.65 14.93
C VAL A 298 -3.05 -10.87 14.02
N LEU A 299 -1.88 -11.43 13.73
CA LEU A 299 -0.92 -10.83 12.83
C LEU A 299 -1.31 -11.14 11.38
N VAL A 300 -1.61 -10.10 10.62
CA VAL A 300 -2.06 -10.21 9.24
C VAL A 300 -1.00 -9.57 8.33
N THR A 301 -0.63 -10.28 7.27
CA THR A 301 0.14 -9.76 6.15
C THR A 301 -0.77 -9.64 4.94
N VAL A 302 -0.80 -8.48 4.30
CA VAL A 302 -1.50 -8.26 3.03
C VAL A 302 -0.45 -7.82 2.02
N CYS A 303 -0.34 -8.52 0.88
CA CYS A 303 0.65 -8.28 -0.15
C CYS A 303 -0.01 -8.13 -1.52
N ASN A 304 0.17 -6.98 -2.16
CA ASN A 304 -0.13 -6.76 -3.57
C ASN A 304 1.10 -7.11 -4.39
N ARG A 305 0.96 -7.91 -5.44
CA ARG A 305 2.06 -8.37 -6.29
C ARG A 305 1.72 -8.18 -7.76
N LEU A 306 2.61 -7.53 -8.50
CA LEU A 306 2.55 -7.46 -9.95
C LEU A 306 2.71 -8.86 -10.53
N LYS A 307 1.73 -9.29 -11.31
CA LYS A 307 1.78 -10.57 -12.04
C LYS A 307 2.03 -10.35 -13.52
N ASN A 308 1.45 -9.28 -14.10
CA ASN A 308 1.61 -8.98 -15.51
C ASN A 308 1.60 -7.48 -15.81
N PHE A 309 2.16 -7.07 -16.94
CA PHE A 309 1.95 -5.73 -17.50
C PHE A 309 2.00 -5.77 -19.02
N GLN A 310 1.39 -4.81 -19.70
CA GLN A 310 1.54 -4.65 -21.14
C GLN A 310 1.75 -3.17 -21.44
N ARG A 311 2.69 -2.89 -22.34
CA ARG A 311 2.90 -1.55 -22.90
C ARG A 311 2.37 -1.52 -24.32
N ASN A 312 1.52 -0.56 -24.64
CA ASN A 312 1.02 -0.41 -25.99
C ASN A 312 1.99 0.43 -26.83
N THR A 313 2.84 -0.23 -27.63
CA THR A 313 3.88 0.45 -28.43
C THR A 313 3.44 0.78 -29.86
N THR A 314 2.23 0.40 -30.29
CA THR A 314 1.75 0.54 -31.68
C THR A 314 0.96 1.82 -31.96
N GLN A 315 0.84 2.74 -31.01
CA GLN A 315 0.05 3.99 -31.15
C GLN A 315 0.87 5.27 -31.39
N ASN A 316 2.05 5.16 -32.00
CA ASN A 316 2.77 6.35 -32.51
C ASN A 316 2.28 6.74 -33.91
#